data_AF-A0A1Q4ZK81-F1
#
_entry.id   AF-A0A1Q4ZK81-F1
#
_cell.length_a   1.000
_cell.length_b   1.000
_cell.length_c   1.000
_cell.angle_alpha   90.00
_cell.angle_beta   90.00
_cell.angle_gamma   90.00
#
_symmetry.space_group_name_H-M   'P 1'
#
loop_
_entity.id
_entity.type
_entity.pdbx_description
1 polymer ?
#
loop_
_entity_poly.entity_id
_entity_poly.type
_entity_poly.pdbx_seq_one_letter_code
_entity_poly.pdbx_strand_id
1 'polypeptide(L)'
;MVHVPSLPAADRLVLAELSGVAGRYGNGTDRDRPRDEAIAAVHKVTTDPRLLGVQAGVAMADPHGISGPTVELLEAAGADMTVAAEHAAEVRERLEAQGTRYDHG
;
A
#
# COMPACT_ATOMS: atom_id res chain seq x y z
N MET A 1 -6.51 4.86 8.22
CA MET A 1 -7.79 4.56 7.54
C MET A 1 -7.67 5.08 6.12
N VAL A 2 -7.62 4.20 5.12
CA VAL A 2 -7.44 4.59 3.72
C VAL A 2 -8.74 5.23 3.23
N HIS A 3 -8.81 6.55 3.22
CA HIS A 3 -9.97 7.28 2.70
C HIS A 3 -9.77 7.44 1.19
N VAL A 4 -10.36 6.55 0.37
CA VAL A 4 -10.47 6.74 -1.09
C VAL A 4 -11.95 6.99 -1.40
N PRO A 5 -12.41 8.25 -1.48
CA PRO A 5 -13.84 8.58 -1.60
C PRO A 5 -14.48 8.10 -2.92
N SER A 6 -13.69 7.76 -3.94
CA SER A 6 -14.13 7.42 -5.29
C SER A 6 -14.31 5.93 -5.58
N LEU A 7 -13.96 5.04 -4.63
CA LEU A 7 -14.05 3.59 -4.86
C LEU A 7 -15.38 2.98 -4.40
N PRO A 8 -15.90 1.95 -5.10
CA PRO A 8 -17.02 1.14 -4.65
C PRO A 8 -16.80 0.60 -3.23
N ALA A 9 -17.89 0.37 -2.47
CA ALA A 9 -17.79 -0.11 -1.09
C ALA A 9 -17.04 -1.45 -0.97
N ALA A 10 -17.14 -2.32 -1.98
CA ALA A 10 -16.43 -3.59 -2.03
C ALA A 10 -14.91 -3.39 -2.12
N ASP A 11 -14.44 -2.53 -3.01
CA ASP A 11 -13.01 -2.20 -3.17
C ASP A 11 -12.43 -1.63 -1.88
N ARG A 12 -13.20 -0.83 -1.12
CA ARG A 12 -12.74 -0.30 0.18
C ARG A 12 -12.52 -1.39 1.24
N LEU A 13 -13.35 -2.43 1.25
CA LEU A 13 -13.16 -3.57 2.15
C LEU A 13 -11.91 -4.36 1.76
N VAL A 14 -11.72 -4.60 0.46
CA VAL A 14 -10.51 -5.26 -0.07
C VAL A 14 -9.26 -4.46 0.29
N LEU A 15 -9.27 -3.13 0.14
CA LEU A 15 -8.14 -2.28 0.52
C LEU A 15 -7.86 -2.30 2.02
N ALA A 16 -8.89 -2.36 2.88
CA ALA A 16 -8.70 -2.45 4.32
C ALA A 16 -8.03 -3.78 4.72
N GLU A 17 -8.48 -4.90 4.14
CA GLU A 17 -7.87 -6.21 4.36
C GLU A 17 -6.45 -6.27 3.80
N LEU A 18 -6.26 -5.78 2.57
CA LEU A 18 -4.96 -5.73 1.90
C LEU A 18 -3.95 -4.89 2.68
N SER A 19 -4.36 -3.73 3.22
CA SER A 19 -3.51 -2.90 4.08
C SER A 19 -3.05 -3.66 5.33
N GLY A 20 -3.92 -4.48 5.93
CA GLY A 20 -3.57 -5.31 7.08
C GLY A 20 -2.58 -6.41 6.71
N VAL A 21 -2.84 -7.16 5.63
CA VAL A 21 -1.97 -8.25 5.18
C VAL A 21 -0.61 -7.71 4.74
N ALA A 22 -0.58 -6.72 3.85
CA ALA A 22 0.65 -6.14 3.34
C ALA A 22 1.48 -5.48 4.45
N GLY A 23 0.85 -4.83 5.43
CA GLY A 23 1.55 -4.30 6.60
C GLY A 23 2.18 -5.39 7.47
N ARG A 24 1.45 -6.49 7.76
CA ARG A 24 1.99 -7.60 8.56
C ARG A 24 3.23 -8.25 7.94
N TYR A 25 3.21 -8.48 6.62
CA TYR A 25 4.31 -9.11 5.90
C TYR A 25 5.39 -8.14 5.45
N GLY A 26 5.10 -6.84 5.31
CA GLY A 26 6.09 -5.83 4.94
C GLY A 26 6.97 -5.45 6.12
N ASN A 27 6.37 -4.90 7.18
CA ASN A 27 7.11 -4.35 8.32
C ASN A 27 6.60 -4.81 9.69
N GLY A 28 5.55 -5.64 9.71
CA GLY A 28 4.91 -6.14 10.93
C GLY A 28 5.42 -7.50 11.41
N THR A 29 4.51 -8.23 12.07
CA THR A 29 4.80 -9.48 12.79
C THR A 29 5.25 -10.64 11.91
N ASP A 30 4.90 -10.63 10.62
CA ASP A 30 5.19 -11.70 9.68
C ASP A 30 6.31 -11.33 8.68
N ARG A 31 7.04 -10.23 8.93
CA ARG A 31 8.08 -9.71 8.02
C ARG A 31 9.21 -10.68 7.72
N ASP A 32 9.49 -11.61 8.64
CA ASP A 32 10.57 -12.60 8.49
C ASP A 32 10.10 -13.88 7.78
N ARG A 33 8.83 -13.93 7.35
CA ARG A 33 8.27 -15.05 6.57
C ARG A 33 8.85 -15.08 5.14
N PRO A 34 8.89 -16.25 4.50
CA PRO A 34 9.32 -16.36 3.11
C PRO A 34 8.53 -15.45 2.17
N ARG A 35 9.22 -14.88 1.18
CA ARG A 35 8.63 -13.92 0.23
C ARG A 35 7.47 -14.52 -0.57
N ASP A 36 7.57 -15.78 -0.96
CA ASP A 36 6.51 -16.48 -1.69
C ASP A 36 5.24 -16.67 -0.85
N GLU A 37 5.39 -16.90 0.47
CA GLU A 37 4.25 -16.97 1.39
C GLU A 37 3.56 -15.60 1.52
N ALA A 38 4.35 -14.52 1.58
CA ALA A 38 3.83 -13.16 1.64
C ALA A 38 3.05 -12.79 0.37
N ILE A 39 3.60 -13.11 -0.81
CA ILE A 39 2.92 -12.90 -2.10
C ILE A 39 1.63 -13.71 -2.16
N ALA A 40 1.67 -14.99 -1.78
CA ALA A 40 0.49 -15.83 -1.75
C ALA A 40 -0.59 -15.29 -0.78
N ALA A 41 -0.18 -14.72 0.36
CA ALA A 41 -1.11 -14.08 1.30
C ALA A 41 -1.76 -12.83 0.71
N VAL A 42 -1.01 -12.00 -0.03
CA VAL A 42 -1.53 -10.85 -0.76
C VAL A 42 -2.53 -11.29 -1.84
N HIS A 43 -2.18 -12.30 -2.64
CA HIS A 43 -3.04 -12.82 -3.70
C HIS A 43 -4.32 -13.47 -3.21
N LYS A 44 -4.36 -13.96 -1.97
CA LYS A 44 -5.61 -14.42 -1.33
C LYS A 44 -6.60 -13.28 -1.10
N VAL A 45 -6.11 -12.05 -0.88
CA VAL A 45 -6.97 -10.86 -0.72
C VAL A 45 -7.39 -10.33 -2.08
N THR A 46 -6.42 -10.12 -2.98
CA THR A 46 -6.69 -9.69 -4.35
C THR A 46 -5.51 -9.94 -5.27
N THR A 47 -5.82 -10.16 -6.55
CA THR A 47 -4.85 -10.21 -7.65
C THR A 47 -5.03 -9.03 -8.62
N ASP A 48 -5.95 -8.10 -8.34
CA ASP A 48 -6.16 -6.89 -9.15
C ASP A 48 -4.93 -5.96 -9.05
N PRO A 49 -4.14 -5.81 -10.13
CA PRO A 49 -2.94 -4.96 -10.13
C PRO A 49 -3.22 -3.52 -9.71
N ARG A 50 -4.42 -3.00 -10.02
CA ARG A 50 -4.81 -1.62 -9.69
C ARG A 50 -5.01 -1.46 -8.18
N LEU A 51 -5.69 -2.39 -7.51
CA LEU A 51 -5.90 -2.32 -6.06
C LEU A 51 -4.59 -2.51 -5.29
N LEU A 52 -3.72 -3.40 -5.78
CA LEU A 52 -2.36 -3.55 -5.28
C LEU A 52 -1.56 -2.24 -5.46
N GLY A 53 -1.67 -1.59 -6.62
CA GLY A 53 -1.08 -0.29 -6.93
C GLY A 53 -1.56 0.81 -5.98
N VAL A 54 -2.87 0.91 -5.73
CA VAL A 54 -3.43 1.88 -4.75
C VAL A 54 -2.80 1.68 -3.37
N GLN A 55 -2.72 0.45 -2.87
CA GLN A 55 -2.11 0.18 -1.57
C GLN A 55 -0.60 0.47 -1.55
N ALA A 56 0.10 0.16 -2.64
CA ALA A 56 1.51 0.49 -2.80
C ALA A 56 1.72 2.01 -2.77
N GLY A 57 0.83 2.77 -3.41
CA GLY A 57 0.85 4.24 -3.39
C GLY A 57 0.67 4.82 -1.99
N VAL A 58 -0.23 4.25 -1.18
CA VAL A 58 -0.36 4.62 0.25
C VAL A 58 0.94 4.37 1.02
N ALA A 59 1.58 3.22 0.79
CA ALA A 59 2.86 2.89 1.43
C ALA A 59 4.01 3.79 0.94
N MET A 60 4.05 4.17 -0.33
CA MET A 60 5.02 5.11 -0.89
C MET A 60 4.83 6.54 -0.36
N ALA A 61 3.62 6.91 0.06
CA ALA A 61 3.31 8.18 0.67
C ALA A 61 3.62 8.22 2.18
N ASP A 62 4.21 7.17 2.76
CA ASP A 62 4.65 7.17 4.16
C ASP A 62 5.76 8.22 4.37
N PRO A 63 5.52 9.27 5.18
CA PRO A 63 6.49 10.34 5.42
C PRO A 63 7.74 9.87 6.15
N HIS A 64 7.70 8.70 6.80
CA HIS A 64 8.81 8.14 7.56
C HIS A 64 9.63 7.12 6.76
N GLY A 65 9.19 6.74 5.55
CA GLY A 65 9.87 5.74 4.72
C GLY A 65 9.92 4.33 5.32
N ILE A 66 9.19 4.07 6.40
CA ILE A 66 9.17 2.77 7.11
C ILE A 66 8.47 1.71 6.26
N SER A 67 7.59 2.14 5.36
CA SER A 67 6.75 1.29 4.53
C SER A 67 7.44 0.76 3.26
N GLY A 68 8.74 0.99 3.08
CA GLY A 68 9.52 0.48 1.93
C GLY A 68 9.34 -1.02 1.66
N PRO A 69 9.51 -1.91 2.66
CA PRO A 69 9.28 -3.35 2.48
C PRO A 69 7.86 -3.72 2.03
N THR A 70 6.86 -2.94 2.43
CA THR A 70 5.48 -3.12 1.99
C THR A 70 5.32 -2.78 0.50
N VAL A 71 5.98 -1.73 0.02
CA VAL A 71 6.00 -1.36 -1.41
C VAL A 71 6.63 -2.48 -2.22
N GLU A 72 7.80 -2.96 -1.82
CA GLU A 72 8.50 -4.05 -2.52
C GLU A 72 7.62 -5.31 -2.59
N LEU A 73 6.95 -5.67 -1.49
CA LEU A 73 6.05 -6.81 -1.45
C LEU A 73 4.92 -6.69 -2.47
N LEU A 74 4.26 -5.53 -2.51
CA LEU A 74 3.14 -5.27 -3.42
C LEU A 74 3.59 -5.23 -4.88
N GLU A 75 4.75 -4.65 -5.17
CA GLU A 75 5.37 -4.69 -6.50
C GLU A 75 5.64 -6.15 -6.95
N ALA A 76 6.24 -6.96 -6.07
CA ALA A 76 6.48 -8.38 -6.35
C ALA A 76 5.18 -9.19 -6.52
N ALA A 77 4.09 -8.77 -5.89
CA ALA A 77 2.76 -9.34 -6.07
C ALA A 77 2.08 -8.88 -7.38
N GLY A 78 2.69 -7.99 -8.16
CA GLY A 78 2.17 -7.52 -9.45
C GLY A 78 1.36 -6.23 -9.36
N ALA A 79 1.66 -5.36 -8.39
CA ALA A 79 1.05 -4.03 -8.33
C ALA A 79 1.34 -3.21 -9.59
N ASP A 80 0.33 -2.48 -10.05
CA ASP A 80 0.52 -1.44 -11.06
C ASP A 80 1.23 -0.25 -10.41
N MET A 81 2.52 -0.12 -10.70
CA MET A 81 3.36 0.94 -10.11
C MET A 81 3.10 2.31 -10.71
N THR A 82 2.44 2.41 -11.87
CA THR A 82 1.94 3.69 -12.39
C THR A 82 0.80 4.18 -11.52
N VAL A 83 -0.18 3.32 -11.22
CA VAL A 83 -1.27 3.63 -10.27
C VAL A 83 -0.72 3.96 -8.89
N ALA A 84 0.31 3.23 -8.44
CA ALA A 84 0.96 3.50 -7.16
C ALA A 84 1.58 4.89 -7.09
N ALA A 85 2.32 5.30 -8.13
CA ALA A 85 2.95 6.61 -8.19
C ALA A 85 1.93 7.75 -8.20
N GLU A 86 0.88 7.63 -9.01
CA GLU A 86 -0.21 8.61 -9.07
C GLU A 86 -0.92 8.75 -7.72
N HIS A 87 -1.27 7.62 -7.10
CA HIS A 87 -1.96 7.65 -5.82
C HIS A 87 -1.05 8.10 -4.68
N ALA A 88 0.25 7.80 -4.72
CA ALA A 88 1.20 8.32 -3.75
C ALA A 88 1.27 9.84 -3.77
N ALA A 89 1.28 10.45 -4.96
CA ALA A 89 1.25 11.91 -5.10
C ALA A 89 -0.02 12.51 -4.50
N GLU A 90 -1.20 11.95 -4.83
CA GLU A 90 -2.49 12.38 -4.25
C GLU A 90 -2.49 12.30 -2.72
N VAL A 91 -1.99 11.18 -2.16
CA VAL A 91 -1.94 10.98 -0.71
C VAL A 91 -0.96 11.94 -0.05
N ARG A 92 0.21 12.21 -0.67
CA ARG A 92 1.18 13.18 -0.18
C ARG A 92 0.61 14.58 -0.13
N GLU A 93 0.05 15.07 -1.23
CA GLU A 93 -0.59 16.38 -1.31
C GLU A 93 -1.67 16.55 -0.24
N ARG A 94 -2.49 15.51 -0.03
CA ARG A 94 -3.52 15.51 1.02
C ARG A 94 -2.92 15.59 2.42
N LEU A 95 -1.85 14.84 2.70
CA LEU A 95 -1.20 14.82 4.02
C LEU A 95 -0.49 16.15 4.29
N GLU A 96 0.15 16.75 3.29
CA GLU A 96 0.73 18.10 3.37
C GLU A 96 -0.34 19.16 3.67
N ALA A 97 -1.49 19.09 3.00
CA ALA A 97 -2.63 19.96 3.29
C ALA A 97 -3.18 19.78 4.73
N GLN A 98 -2.94 18.62 5.35
CA GLN A 98 -3.29 18.33 6.75
C GLN A 98 -2.17 18.67 7.75
N GLY A 99 -1.04 19.20 7.27
CA GLY A 99 0.07 19.65 8.10
C GLY A 99 1.17 18.59 8.35
N THR A 100 1.11 17.43 7.69
CA THR A 100 2.23 16.48 7.66
C THR A 100 3.38 17.10 6.87
N ARG A 101 4.57 17.17 7.48
CA ARG A 101 5.79 17.55 6.76
C ARG A 101 6.49 16.29 6.28
N TYR A 102 6.78 16.25 4.99
CA TYR A 102 7.76 15.34 4.45
C TYR A 102 9.13 16.00 4.65
N ASP A 103 9.99 15.37 5.44
CA ASP A 103 11.40 15.78 5.47
C ASP A 103 11.98 15.40 4.10
N HIS A 104 12.07 16.37 3.20
CA HIS A 104 12.90 16.26 2.01
C HIS A 104 14.37 16.22 2.48
N GLY A 105 14.89 15.00 2.66
CA GLY A 105 16.32 14.75 2.76
C GLY A 105 17.02 15.03 1.43
#